data_AF-A0A377WIS3-F1
#
_entry.id   AF-A0A377WIS3-F1
#
_cell.length_a   1.000
_cell.length_b   1.000
_cell.length_c   1.000
_cell.angle_alpha   90.00
_cell.angle_beta   90.00
_cell.angle_gamma   90.00
#
_symmetry.space_group_name_H-M   'P 1'
#
loop_
_entity.id
_entity.type
_entity.pdbx_description
1 polymer ?
#
loop_
_entity_poly.entity_id
_entity_poly.type
_entity_poly.pdbx_seq_one_letter_code
_entity_poly.pdbx_strand_id
1 'polypeptide(L)' 'MIALRADIDALPIEEATGLPYRSQNQGVMHACGHDIHTSVMLGAALLLKEREAELPGGCGSCFSRRRKILAGRKP' A
#
# COMPACT_ATOMS: atom_id res chain seq x y z
N MET A 1 -4.71 19.65 -10.86
CA MET A 1 -5.01 18.61 -9.85
C MET A 1 -3.90 17.57 -9.90
N ILE A 2 -3.40 17.14 -8.74
CA ILE A 2 -2.38 16.09 -8.62
C ILE A 2 -3.02 14.88 -7.92
N ALA A 3 -2.64 13.67 -8.34
CA ALA A 3 -3.10 12.43 -7.70
C ALA A 3 -1.90 11.68 -7.11
N LEU A 4 -1.98 11.37 -5.81
CA LEU A 4 -1.06 10.48 -5.12
C LEU A 4 -1.61 9.06 -5.17
N ARG A 5 -0.76 8.07 -5.46
CA ARG A 5 -1.19 6.67 -5.62
C ARG A 5 -0.43 5.75 -4.70
N ALA A 6 -1.15 4.84 -4.04
CA ALA A 6 -0.60 3.70 -3.31
C ALA A 6 -1.23 2.39 -3.79
N ASP A 7 -0.39 1.37 -4.00
CA ASP A 7 -0.86 0.01 -4.26
C ASP A 7 -1.16 -0.68 -2.93
N ILE A 8 -2.29 -1.41 -2.88
CA ILE A 8 -2.82 -2.02 -1.64
C ILE A 8 -2.82 -3.56 -1.66
N ASP A 9 -2.35 -4.19 -2.73
CA ASP A 9 -2.38 -5.64 -2.87
C ASP A 9 -1.30 -6.34 -2.05
N ALA A 10 -1.58 -7.57 -1.62
CA ALA A 10 -0.62 -8.50 -1.05
C ALA A 10 -0.20 -9.55 -2.10
N LEU A 11 0.78 -10.38 -1.75
CA LEU A 11 1.27 -11.49 -2.59
C LEU A 11 0.90 -12.85 -1.98
N PRO A 12 0.70 -13.89 -2.82
CA PRO A 12 0.47 -15.26 -2.35
C PRO A 12 1.79 -15.92 -1.90
N ILE A 13 2.36 -15.42 -0.80
CA ILE A 13 3.60 -15.89 -0.18
C ILE A 13 3.33 -16.14 1.30
N GLU A 14 3.79 -17.28 1.82
CA GLU A 14 3.76 -17.58 3.26
C GLU A 14 4.74 -16.67 4.02
N GLU A 15 4.25 -16.01 5.08
CA GLU A 15 5.10 -15.11 5.85
C GLU A 15 5.98 -15.88 6.85
N ALA A 16 7.30 -15.86 6.63
CA ALA A 16 8.29 -16.48 7.49
C ALA A 16 9.09 -15.47 8.35
N THR A 17 8.54 -14.28 8.60
CA THR A 17 9.24 -13.19 9.32
C THR A 17 9.35 -13.43 10.82
N GLY A 18 8.42 -14.20 11.40
CA GLY A 18 8.33 -14.41 12.85
C GLY A 18 7.88 -13.18 13.65
N LEU A 19 7.46 -12.10 12.98
CA LEU A 19 7.09 -10.84 13.62
C LEU A 19 5.72 -10.96 14.34
N PRO A 20 5.50 -10.17 15.42
CA PRO A 20 4.23 -10.20 16.15
C PRO A 20 3.03 -9.70 15.31
N TYR A 21 3.30 -8.90 14.27
CA TYR A 21 2.31 -8.38 13.34
C TYR A 21 2.30 -9.11 11.99
N ARG A 22 2.88 -10.31 11.93
CA ARG A 22 2.83 -11.15 10.72
C ARG A 22 1.39 -11.35 10.24
N SER A 23 1.25 -11.61 8.95
CA SER A 23 -0.01 -11.93 8.32
C SER A 23 -0.75 -13.03 9.08
N GLN A 24 -2.05 -12.77 9.31
CA GLN A 24 -3.00 -13.74 9.85
C GLN A 24 -3.62 -14.60 8.73
N ASN A 25 -3.39 -14.23 7.47
CA ASN A 25 -3.89 -14.94 6.31
C ASN A 25 -2.81 -15.88 5.78
N GLN A 26 -3.00 -17.18 5.98
CA GLN A 26 -2.04 -18.20 5.52
C GLN A 26 -1.79 -18.09 4.01
N GLY A 27 -0.53 -18.24 3.60
CA GLY A 27 -0.08 -18.13 2.22
C GLY A 27 -0.17 -16.72 1.63
N VAL A 28 -0.41 -15.68 2.43
CA VAL A 28 -0.52 -14.29 1.96
C VAL A 28 0.32 -13.36 2.82
N MET A 29 1.09 -12.46 2.20
CA MET A 29 1.81 -11.40 2.91
C MET A 29 2.05 -10.15 2.06
N HIS A 30 2.27 -9.00 2.69
CA HIS A 30 2.71 -7.77 2.01
C HIS A 30 4.23 -7.76 1.77
N ALA A 31 4.76 -8.74 1.03
CA ALA A 31 6.20 -8.86 0.76
C ALA A 31 6.82 -7.71 -0.06
N CYS A 32 6.02 -6.77 -0.57
CA CYS A 32 6.48 -5.58 -1.29
C CYS A 32 6.23 -4.27 -0.53
N GLY A 33 5.83 -4.31 0.74
CA GLY A 33 5.62 -3.10 1.54
C GLY A 33 4.38 -2.28 1.16
N HIS A 34 3.38 -2.89 0.53
CA HIS A 34 2.13 -2.20 0.15
C HIS A 34 1.28 -1.80 1.36
N ASP A 35 1.42 -2.52 2.47
CA ASP A 35 0.96 -2.10 3.80
C ASP A 35 1.59 -0.76 4.20
N ILE A 36 2.92 -0.63 4.14
CA ILE A 36 3.64 0.60 4.47
C ILE A 36 3.26 1.74 3.52
N HIS A 37 3.24 1.49 2.21
CA HIS A 37 2.83 2.50 1.23
C HIS A 37 1.41 3.02 1.52
N THR A 38 0.50 2.13 1.89
CA THR A 38 -0.89 2.50 2.26
C THR A 38 -0.91 3.33 3.54
N SER A 39 -0.19 2.93 4.59
CA SER A 39 -0.13 3.68 5.86
C SER A 39 0.46 5.08 5.68
N VAL A 40 1.58 5.20 4.95
CA VAL A 40 2.22 6.49 4.67
C VAL A 40 1.31 7.38 3.82
N MET A 41 0.67 6.80 2.79
CA MET A 41 -0.26 7.54 1.93
C MET A 41 -1.47 8.05 2.72
N LEU A 42 -2.02 7.25 3.63
CA LEU A 42 -3.12 7.68 4.49
C LEU A 42 -2.69 8.85 5.40
N GLY A 43 -1.49 8.78 6.00
CA GLY A 43 -0.94 9.88 6.78
C GLY A 43 -0.76 11.16 5.95
N ALA A 44 -0.21 11.05 4.74
CA ALA A 44 -0.06 12.17 3.84
C ALA A 44 -1.42 12.77 3.44
N ALA A 45 -2.42 11.94 3.16
CA ALA A 45 -3.77 12.39 2.81
C ALA A 45 -4.44 13.18 3.96
N LEU A 46 -4.26 12.72 5.21
CA LEU A 46 -4.76 13.43 6.40
C LEU A 46 -4.11 14.81 6.53
N LEU A 47 -2.77 14.89 6.46
CA LEU A 47 -2.03 16.15 6.54
C LEU A 47 -2.39 17.11 5.40
N LEU A 48 -2.54 16.60 4.17
CA LEU A 48 -2.96 17.41 3.02
C LEU A 48 -4.39 17.92 3.17
N LYS A 49 -5.28 17.12 3.77
CA LYS A 49 -6.66 17.54 4.04
C LYS A 49 -6.72 18.64 5.10
N GLU A 50 -5.90 18.55 6.14
CA GLU A 50 -5.78 19.60 7.16
C GLU A 50 -5.31 20.95 6.58
N ARG A 51 -4.50 20.91 5.52
CA ARG A 51 -3.94 22.10 4.86
C ARG A 51 -4.57 22.40 3.50
N GLU A 52 -5.74 21.84 3.21
CA GLU A 52 -6.37 21.91 1.87
C GLU A 52 -6.55 23.35 1.36
N ALA A 53 -6.89 24.30 2.25
CA ALA A 53 -7.08 25.71 1.91
C ALA A 53 -5.78 26.44 1.49
N GLU A 54 -4.62 25.90 1.87
CA GLU A 54 -3.32 26.46 1.52
C GLU A 54 -2.76 25.87 0.22
N LEU A 55 -3.38 24.81 -0.29
CA LEU A 55 -2.92 24.16 -1.51
C LEU A 55 -3.27 25.01 -2.74
N PRO A 56 -2.33 25.26 -3.66
CA PRO A 56 -2.58 26.03 -4.89
C PRO A 56 -3.53 25.32 -5.88
N GLY A 57 -3.98 24.09 -5.55
CA GLY A 57 -4.96 23.32 -6.30
C GLY A 57 -5.27 21.99 -5.62
N GLY A 58 -6.22 21.24 -6.18
CA GLY A 58 -6.66 19.97 -5.59
C GLY A 58 -5.60 18.86 -5.64
N CYS A 59 -5.47 18.14 -4.52
CA CYS A 59 -4.68 16.93 -4.38
C CYS A 59 -5.58 15.76 -3.96
N GLY A 60 -5.66 14.72 -4.79
CA GLY A 60 -6.44 13.51 -4.52
C GLY A 60 -5.57 12.32 -4.16
N SER A 61 -6.11 11.36 -3.41
CA SER A 61 -5.45 10.08 -3.10
C SER A 61 -6.16 8.93 -3.80
N CYS A 62 -5.39 8.00 -4.38
CA CYS A 62 -5.88 6.83 -5.10
C CYS A 62 -5.25 5.56 -4.52
N PHE A 63 -6.09 4.66 -4.01
CA PHE A 63 -5.69 3.35 -3.51
C PHE A 63 -6.08 2.28 -4.52
N SER A 64 -5.09 1.61 -5.12
CA SER A 64 -5.32 0.65 -6.21
C SER A 64 -4.97 -0.77 -5.83
N ARG A 65 -5.82 -1.73 -6.20
CA ARG A 65 -5.43 -3.14 -6.25
C ARG A 65 -4.76 -3.41 -7.58
N ARG A 66 -3.50 -3.81 -7.58
CA ARG A 66 -2.82 -4.29 -8.79
C ARG A 66 -2.32 -5.69 -8.55
N ARG A 67 -2.94 -6.72 -9.14
CA ARG A 67 -2.49 -8.11 -8.96
C ARG A 67 -1.03 -8.24 -9.40
N LYS A 68 -0.09 -8.27 -8.45
CA LYS A 68 1.30 -8.60 -8.71
C LYS A 68 1.41 -10.10 -8.97
N ILE A 69 1.63 -10.47 -10.23
CA ILE A 69 1.97 -11.84 -10.59
C ILE A 69 3.47 -11.98 -10.35
N LEU A 70 3.87 -12.85 -9.42
CA LEU A 70 5.26 -13.31 -9.36
C LEU A 70 5.53 -14.11 -10.64
N ALA A 71 6.11 -13.47 -11.64
CA ALA A 71 6.68 -14.16 -12.77
C ALA A 71 7.94 -14.92 -12.29
N GLY A 72 7.78 -16.20 -11.95
CA GLY A 72 8.89 -17.16 -11.95
C GLY A 72 9.21 -17.84 -10.61
N ARG A 73 8.70 -19.07 -10.47
CA ARG A 73 9.56 -20.27 -10.46
C ARG A 73 8.76 -21.39 -11.13
N LYS A 74 9.07 -21.69 -12.40
CA LYS A 74 8.71 -22.99 -12.99
C LYS A 74 9.49 -24.08 -12.22
N PRO A 75 8.94 -25.30 -12.09
CA PRO A 75 9.46 -26.37 -11.23
C PRO A 75 10.95 -26.64 -11.44
#